data_AF-A0A931U8S2-F1
#
_entry.id   AF-A0A931U8S2-F1
#
_cell.length_a   1.000
_cell.length_b   1.000
_cell.length_c   1.000
_cell.angle_alpha   90.00
_cell.angle_beta   90.00
_cell.angle_gamma   90.00
#
_symmetry.space_group_name_H-M   'P 1'
#
loop_
_entity.id
_entity.type
_entity.pdbx_description
1 polymer ?
#
loop_
_entity_poly.entity_id
_entity_poly.type
_entity_poly.pdbx_seq_one_letter_code
_entity_poly.pdbx_strand_id
1 'polypeptide(L)'
;MTKLNTYLNFAGNTEEAFNFYKSVFGGELTPIVRFKDMPMEGVKIPKEDENKVMHVGLPIGNDQMLMATDTLESLGQKLVQGNNVYISVHPNIFKV
;
A
#
# COMPACT_ATOMS: atom_id res chain seq x y z
N MET A 1 -6.18 -9.12 -20.50
CA MET A 1 -5.56 -10.26 -19.77
C MET A 1 -5.81 -10.03 -18.29
N THR A 2 -6.25 -11.05 -17.55
CA THR A 2 -6.56 -10.91 -16.11
C THR A 2 -5.28 -10.78 -15.30
N LYS A 3 -5.24 -9.87 -14.31
CA LYS A 3 -4.11 -9.68 -13.39
C LYS A 3 -4.54 -9.93 -11.95
N LEU A 4 -3.63 -10.48 -11.15
CA LEU A 4 -3.77 -10.63 -9.71
C LEU A 4 -2.64 -9.86 -9.04
N ASN A 5 -2.98 -8.90 -8.20
CA ASN A 5 -2.02 -8.06 -7.50
C ASN A 5 -2.24 -8.14 -5.99
N THR A 6 -1.17 -7.95 -5.23
CA THR A 6 -1.21 -7.95 -3.77
C THR A 6 -1.60 -6.57 -3.26
N TYR A 7 -2.54 -6.52 -2.31
CA TYR A 7 -2.96 -5.29 -1.64
C TYR A 7 -2.75 -5.45 -0.12
N LEU A 8 -1.93 -4.57 0.45
CA LEU A 8 -1.56 -4.58 1.87
C LEU A 8 -2.34 -3.51 2.65
N ASN A 9 -2.64 -3.82 3.91
CA ASN A 9 -3.22 -2.89 4.86
C ASN A 9 -2.20 -2.62 5.98
N PHE A 10 -1.97 -1.35 6.30
CA PHE A 10 -1.03 -0.92 7.34
C PHE A 10 -1.71 -0.09 8.43
N ALA A 11 -1.05 0.02 9.58
CA ALA A 11 -1.53 0.78 10.73
C ALA A 11 -1.00 2.23 10.71
N GLY A 12 -1.11 2.93 9.58
CA GLY A 12 -0.69 4.34 9.46
C GLY A 12 0.76 4.55 9.00
N ASN A 13 1.48 3.49 8.62
CA ASN A 13 2.87 3.54 8.19
C ASN A 13 3.08 3.05 6.74
N THR A 14 2.04 3.10 5.89
CA THR A 14 2.13 2.67 4.48
C THR A 14 3.23 3.39 3.72
N GLU A 15 3.33 4.71 3.84
CA GLU A 15 4.31 5.52 3.11
C GLU A 15 5.75 5.19 3.52
N GLU A 16 5.99 5.01 4.82
CA GLU A 16 7.31 4.59 5.32
C GLU A 16 7.70 3.23 4.74
N ALA A 17 6.78 2.26 4.82
CA ALA A 17 6.98 0.92 4.26
C ALA A 17 7.24 0.94 2.76
N PHE A 18 6.47 1.72 1.99
CA PHE A 18 6.62 1.79 0.54
C PHE A 18 7.85 2.55 0.08
N ASN A 19 8.30 3.57 0.82
CA ASN A 19 9.60 4.18 0.56
C ASN A 19 10.74 3.20 0.83
N PHE A 20 10.64 2.39 1.90
CA PHE A 20 11.60 1.31 2.14
C PHE A 20 11.56 0.26 1.02
N TYR A 21 10.38 -0.22 0.61
CA TYR A 21 10.25 -1.19 -0.49
C TYR A 21 10.80 -0.65 -1.81
N LYS A 22 10.55 0.64 -2.13
CA LYS A 22 11.18 1.30 -3.28
C LYS A 22 12.70 1.27 -3.18
N SER A 23 13.28 1.51 -2.00
CA SER A 23 14.73 1.47 -1.82
C SER A 23 15.35 0.08 -2.04
N VAL A 24 14.58 -1.00 -1.80
CA VAL A 24 15.03 -2.39 -1.93
C VAL A 24 14.78 -2.95 -3.33
N PHE A 25 13.57 -2.75 -3.87
CA PHE A 25 13.15 -3.31 -5.16
C PHE A 25 13.43 -2.38 -6.35
N GLY A 26 13.76 -1.12 -6.09
CA GLY A 26 13.84 -0.08 -7.11
C GLY A 26 12.46 0.34 -7.61
N GLY A 27 12.42 0.89 -8.83
CA GLY A 27 11.20 1.38 -9.45
C GLY A 27 10.72 2.72 -8.86
N GLU A 28 9.54 3.14 -9.29
CA GLU A 28 8.91 4.39 -8.88
C GLU A 28 7.55 4.11 -8.26
N LEU A 29 7.27 4.78 -7.14
CA LEU A 29 5.95 4.74 -6.53
C LEU A 29 4.95 5.42 -7.47
N THR A 30 3.73 4.90 -7.53
CA THR A 30 2.61 5.70 -8.01
C THR A 30 2.45 6.94 -7.12
N PRO A 31 1.77 8.01 -7.59
CA PRO A 31 1.42 9.11 -6.72
C PRO A 31 0.74 8.60 -5.44
N ILE A 32 1.22 9.08 -4.28
CA ILE A 32 0.61 8.75 -3.00
C ILE A 32 -0.69 9.54 -2.90
N VAL A 33 -1.80 8.82 -2.86
CA VAL A 33 -3.12 9.41 -2.67
C VAL A 33 -3.43 9.43 -1.18
N ARG A 34 -3.74 10.60 -0.62
CA ARG A 34 -4.17 10.74 0.78
C ARG A 34 -5.68 10.77 0.88
N PHE A 35 -6.20 10.41 2.05
CA PHE A 35 -7.65 10.50 2.31
C PHE A 35 -8.17 11.93 2.22
N LYS A 36 -7.39 12.96 2.60
CA LYS A 36 -7.79 14.36 2.44
C LYS A 36 -7.93 14.81 0.98
N ASP A 37 -7.23 14.14 0.05
CA ASP A 37 -7.17 14.54 -1.36
C ASP A 37 -8.28 13.89 -2.19
N MET A 38 -8.97 12.88 -1.63
CA MET A 38 -10.04 12.13 -2.28
C MET A 38 -11.31 12.11 -1.42
N PRO A 39 -12.23 13.07 -1.63
CA PRO A 39 -13.48 13.10 -0.87
C PRO A 39 -14.32 11.86 -1.17
N MET A 40 -14.79 11.22 -0.10
CA MET A 40 -15.69 10.07 -0.16
C MET A 40 -17.11 10.55 0.17
N GLU A 41 -18.05 10.35 -0.75
CA GLU A 41 -19.44 10.78 -0.56
C GLU A 41 -20.04 10.14 0.70
N GLY A 42 -20.63 10.96 1.57
CA GLY A 42 -21.23 10.51 2.82
C GLY A 42 -20.24 10.14 3.93
N VAL A 43 -18.93 10.28 3.72
CA VAL A 43 -17.91 9.94 4.72
C VAL A 43 -17.10 11.17 5.08
N LYS A 44 -17.13 11.55 6.36
CA LYS A 44 -16.25 12.59 6.91
C LYS A 44 -14.98 11.93 7.46
N ILE A 45 -13.85 12.17 6.82
CA ILE A 45 -12.54 11.72 7.31
C ILE A 45 -12.17 12.55 8.55
N PRO A 46 -11.86 11.92 9.70
CA PRO A 46 -11.36 12.63 10.88
C PRO A 46 -9.99 13.26 10.63
N LYS A 47 -9.69 14.35 11.33
CA LYS A 47 -8.49 15.16 11.07
C LYS A 47 -7.20 14.36 11.28
N GLU A 48 -7.20 13.47 12.26
CA GLU A 48 -6.10 12.54 12.56
C GLU A 48 -5.77 11.59 11.40
N ASP A 49 -6.72 11.36 10.50
CA ASP A 49 -6.63 10.40 9.40
C ASP A 49 -6.42 11.06 8.03
N GLU A 50 -6.51 12.40 7.94
CA GLU A 50 -6.40 13.15 6.68
C GLU A 50 -5.10 12.86 5.90
N ASN A 51 -3.98 12.68 6.61
CA ASN A 51 -2.67 12.43 6.00
C ASN A 51 -2.33 10.94 5.86
N LYS A 52 -3.22 10.04 6.26
CA LYS A 52 -3.04 8.61 6.01
C LYS A 52 -3.10 8.32 4.51
N VAL A 53 -2.39 7.28 4.07
CA VAL A 53 -2.36 6.86 2.68
C VAL A 53 -3.66 6.13 2.34
N MET A 54 -4.44 6.71 1.43
CA MET A 54 -5.59 6.05 0.83
C MET A 54 -5.14 5.00 -0.18
N HIS A 55 -4.17 5.35 -1.03
CA HIS A 55 -3.63 4.42 -2.02
C HIS A 55 -2.20 4.76 -2.41
N VAL A 56 -1.38 3.72 -2.55
CA VAL A 56 -0.08 3.76 -3.23
C VAL A 56 0.17 2.42 -3.91
N GLY A 57 0.92 2.43 -5.00
CA GLY A 57 1.41 1.27 -5.72
C GLY A 57 2.91 1.34 -5.95
N LEU A 58 3.55 0.18 -5.99
CA LEU A 58 4.93 -0.01 -6.41
C LEU A 58 4.94 -1.14 -7.47
N PRO A 59 5.32 -0.86 -8.73
CA PRO A 59 5.55 -1.90 -9.71
C PRO A 59 6.70 -2.80 -9.26
N ILE A 60 6.47 -4.11 -9.20
CA ILE A 60 7.49 -5.10 -8.87
C ILE A 60 7.56 -6.10 -10.03
N GLY A 61 8.71 -6.17 -10.71
CA GLY A 61 8.86 -7.01 -11.90
C GLY A 61 8.14 -6.46 -13.14
N ASN A 62 7.78 -7.34 -14.07
CA ASN A 62 7.33 -6.92 -15.41
C ASN A 62 5.84 -6.59 -15.51
N ASP A 63 4.99 -7.16 -14.65
CA ASP A 63 3.53 -6.95 -14.75
C ASP A 63 2.77 -7.15 -13.42
N GLN A 64 3.45 -6.98 -12.30
CA GLN A 64 2.86 -7.10 -10.97
C GLN A 64 2.94 -5.76 -10.24
N MET A 65 1.93 -5.49 -9.42
CA MET A 65 1.87 -4.31 -8.56
C MET A 65 1.75 -4.75 -7.11
N LEU A 66 2.60 -4.21 -6.25
CA LEU A 66 2.35 -4.20 -4.81
C LEU A 66 1.57 -2.92 -4.49
N MET A 67 0.41 -3.04 -3.85
CA MET A 67 -0.43 -1.89 -3.51
C MET A 67 -0.70 -1.86 -2.02
N ALA A 68 -1.04 -0.68 -1.49
CA ALA A 68 -1.36 -0.55 -0.08
C ALA A 68 -2.25 0.65 0.27
N THR A 69 -2.79 0.58 1.49
CA THR A 69 -3.53 1.63 2.18
C THR A 69 -3.26 1.57 3.68
N ASP A 70 -3.45 2.69 4.36
CA ASP A 70 -3.55 2.75 5.81
C ASP A 70 -4.99 2.51 6.26
N THR A 71 -5.18 1.67 7.28
CA THR A 71 -6.50 1.43 7.86
C THR A 71 -6.98 2.63 8.67
N LEU A 72 -8.28 2.92 8.54
CA LEU A 72 -8.98 3.98 9.26
C LEU A 72 -9.71 3.41 10.49
N GLU A 73 -8.99 3.21 11.60
CA GLU A 73 -9.60 2.76 12.86
C GLU A 73 -10.69 3.70 13.37
N SER A 74 -10.54 5.02 13.14
CA SER A 74 -11.54 6.02 13.48
C SER A 74 -12.89 5.80 12.78
N LEU A 75 -12.87 5.13 11.61
CA LEU A 75 -14.05 4.74 10.83
C LEU A 75 -14.44 3.27 11.06
N GLY A 76 -13.96 2.66 12.14
CA GLY A 76 -14.32 1.29 12.55
C GLY A 76 -13.60 0.19 11.77
N GLN A 77 -12.62 0.51 10.92
CA GLN A 77 -11.76 -0.51 10.33
C GLN A 77 -10.85 -1.11 11.41
N LYS A 78 -10.51 -2.40 11.28
CA LYS A 78 -9.58 -3.06 12.19
C LYS A 78 -8.56 -3.85 11.40
N LEU A 79 -7.29 -3.48 11.54
CA LEU A 79 -6.20 -4.30 11.01
C LEU A 79 -6.05 -5.55 11.88
N VAL A 80 -6.17 -6.72 11.26
CA VAL A 80 -5.92 -8.01 11.92
C VAL A 80 -4.78 -8.69 11.19
N GLN A 81 -3.62 -8.79 11.85
CA GLN A 81 -2.50 -9.56 11.32
C GLN A 81 -2.77 -11.05 11.49
N GLY A 82 -2.57 -11.82 10.42
CA GLY A 82 -2.81 -13.26 10.38
C GLY A 82 -1.70 -14.00 9.62
N ASN A 83 -1.75 -15.33 9.69
CA ASN A 83 -0.81 -16.25 9.03
C ASN A 83 -1.46 -17.06 7.91
N ASN A 84 -2.63 -16.63 7.44
CA ASN A 84 -3.39 -17.30 6.39
C ASN A 84 -2.95 -16.90 4.96
N VAL A 85 -2.10 -15.88 4.83
CA VAL A 85 -1.57 -15.38 3.55
C VAL A 85 -0.07 -15.16 3.66
N TYR A 86 0.65 -15.56 2.61
CA TYR A 86 2.08 -15.35 2.47
C TYR A 86 2.37 -14.73 1.11
N ILE A 87 3.29 -13.76 1.07
CA ILE A 87 3.80 -13.16 -0.16
C ILE A 87 5.27 -13.56 -0.26
N SER A 88 5.62 -14.28 -1.31
CA SER A 88 7.00 -14.68 -1.57
C SER A 88 7.53 -13.87 -2.75
N VAL A 89 8.59 -13.10 -2.50
CA VAL A 89 9.26 -12.28 -3.51
C VAL A 89 10.62 -12.90 -3.81
N HIS A 90 10.86 -13.22 -5.07
CA HIS A 90 12.16 -13.73 -5.52
C HIS A 90 12.84 -12.61 -6.32
N PRO A 91 13.90 -11.99 -5.79
CA PRO A 91 14.62 -10.99 -6.54
C PRO A 91 15.29 -11.64 -7.76
N ASN A 92 15.38 -10.90 -8.86
CA ASN A 92 16.28 -11.29 -9.94
C ASN A 92 17.70 -11.23 -9.36
N ILE A 93 18.34 -12.39 -9.23
CA ILE A 93 19.76 -12.46 -8.90
C ILE A 93 20.46 -11.83 -10.11
N PHE A 94 21.03 -10.64 -9.94
CA PHE A 94 21.98 -10.12 -10.91
C PHE A 94 23.08 -11.17 -11.05
N LYS A 95 23.16 -11.84 -12.21
CA LYS A 95 24.40 -12.48 -12.61
C LYS A 95 25.42 -11.35 -12.75
N VAL A 96 26.31 -11.25 -11.77
CA VAL A 96 27.58 -10.52 -11.89
C VAL A 96 28.33 -11.11 -13.08
#